data_AF-D4LZ43-F1
#
_entry.id   AF-D4LZ43-F1
#
_cell.length_a   1.000
_cell.length_b   1.000
_cell.length_c   1.000
_cell.angle_alpha   90.00
_cell.angle_beta   90.00
_cell.angle_gamma   90.00
#
_symmetry.space_group_name_H-M   'P 1'
#
loop_
_entity.id
_entity.type
_entity.pdbx_description
1 polymer ?
#
loop_
_entity_poly.entity_id
_entity_poly.type
_entity_poly.pdbx_seq_one_letter_code
_entity_poly.pdbx_strand_id
1 'polypeptide(L)'
;MSFDEKMKKDLKKDLEIPEVVEQKIQNAYKEIGQGKVRVKKQDNGKQKSRKVWVAAAVAVIAVSGSGLYANPVLAKNIPVIGNVFAKMQENRAKDLYAGKDKTAYGMIEDNSVNVQNPGAEAEDNGVTVTVSDAYCDGYEMYCTMTAVTDNEQINQKKYLSFENSLRVQVDGEECGVELTLEKAEDGSFVELGHINADWLKKKKFSDQSTVDVQFTKVYGREENELSTTKYEEGKNLLSGEWSLEFTVDKDTSKTQTYEVNAEDNGFKVSKVVKVPASTYLQLEVPEAYENVQMIITDADGNALQKFGGSSTDPENGMYQIKMQFEQTDTDQIHVQVVDMNQSTNEELKVVAEITASLN
;
A
#
# COMPACT_ATOMS: atom_id res chain seq x y z
N MET A 1 -28.58 12.85 19.85
CA MET A 1 -27.39 13.04 19.00
C MET A 1 -27.15 11.71 18.32
N SER A 2 -27.16 11.65 16.99
CA SER A 2 -26.89 10.38 16.28
C SER A 2 -25.41 9.99 16.45
N PHE A 3 -25.08 8.72 16.20
CA PHE A 3 -23.70 8.22 16.23
C PHE A 3 -22.78 9.07 15.33
N ASP A 4 -23.25 9.44 14.13
CA ASP A 4 -22.53 10.32 13.21
C ASP A 4 -22.27 11.72 13.78
N GLU A 5 -23.20 12.28 14.54
CA GLU A 5 -23.03 13.59 15.17
C GLU A 5 -22.05 13.52 16.35
N LYS A 6 -22.02 12.39 17.08
CA LYS A 6 -21.07 12.15 18.17
C LYS A 6 -19.66 11.94 17.62
N MET A 7 -19.50 11.14 16.58
CA MET A 7 -18.22 10.90 15.89
C MET A 7 -17.65 12.18 15.28
N LYS A 8 -18.47 13.00 14.60
CA LYS A 8 -18.04 14.31 14.07
C LYS A 8 -17.67 15.31 15.16
N LYS A 9 -18.25 15.20 16.35
CA LYS A 9 -17.93 16.04 17.50
C LYS A 9 -16.64 15.60 18.19
N ASP A 10 -16.40 14.29 18.26
CA ASP A 10 -15.20 13.72 18.88
C ASP A 10 -13.97 13.79 17.94
N LEU A 11 -14.14 13.72 16.62
CA LEU A 11 -13.09 14.00 15.62
C LEU A 11 -12.68 15.48 15.57
N LYS A 12 -13.50 16.39 16.11
CA LYS A 12 -13.20 17.83 16.21
C LYS A 12 -12.51 18.22 17.52
N LYS A 13 -12.29 17.28 18.44
CA LYS A 13 -11.44 17.53 19.59
C LYS A 13 -10.01 17.32 19.11
N ASP A 14 -9.21 18.37 19.17
CA ASP A 14 -7.76 18.28 18.99
C ASP A 14 -7.24 17.23 19.99
N LEU A 15 -6.86 16.06 19.47
CA LEU A 15 -6.18 15.03 20.24
C LEU A 15 -4.78 15.57 20.50
N GLU A 16 -4.58 16.24 21.64
CA GLU A 16 -3.25 16.55 22.14
C GLU A 16 -2.56 15.22 22.48
N ILE A 17 -1.71 14.76 21.57
CA ILE A 17 -0.80 13.64 21.80
C ILE A 17 0.05 14.03 23.03
N PRO A 18 0.04 13.24 24.11
CA PRO A 18 0.80 13.56 25.31
C PRO A 18 2.28 13.75 24.98
N GLU A 19 2.86 14.87 25.43
CA GLU A 19 4.23 15.30 25.08
C GLU A 19 5.30 14.25 25.42
N VAL A 20 5.00 13.36 26.38
CA VAL A 20 5.86 12.23 26.78
C VAL A 20 5.94 11.12 25.72
N VAL A 21 4.85 10.89 24.97
CA VAL A 21 4.79 9.91 23.87
C VAL A 21 5.58 10.46 22.69
N GLU A 22 5.35 11.73 22.35
CA GLU A 22 6.12 12.46 21.33
C GLU A 22 7.63 12.42 21.67
N GLN A 23 8.01 12.75 22.91
CA GLN A 23 9.42 12.72 23.35
C GLN A 23 10.04 11.33 23.32
N LYS A 24 9.31 10.27 23.72
CA LYS A 24 9.85 8.90 23.67
C LYS A 24 10.02 8.42 22.23
N ILE A 25 9.10 8.74 21.34
CA ILE A 25 9.17 8.45 19.91
C ILE A 25 10.37 9.18 19.29
N GLN A 26 10.50 10.49 19.53
CA GLN A 26 11.61 11.30 19.03
C GLN A 26 12.97 10.86 19.60
N ASN A 27 13.04 10.48 20.88
CA ASN A 27 14.28 9.99 21.49
C ASN A 27 14.68 8.61 20.94
N ALA A 28 13.72 7.69 20.75
CA ALA A 28 13.98 6.40 20.11
C ALA A 28 14.51 6.57 18.68
N TYR A 29 13.90 7.46 17.89
CA TYR A 29 14.39 7.79 16.55
C TYR A 29 15.79 8.42 16.57
N LYS A 30 16.09 9.27 17.55
CA LYS A 30 17.40 9.92 17.70
C LYS A 30 18.50 8.95 18.13
N GLU A 31 18.20 7.97 18.98
CA GLU A 31 19.17 6.96 19.41
C GLU A 31 19.48 5.92 18.31
N ILE A 32 18.49 5.60 17.48
CA ILE A 32 18.65 4.76 16.28
C ILE A 32 19.46 5.52 15.20
N GLY A 33 19.13 6.79 14.95
CA GLY A 33 19.85 7.64 14.00
C GLY A 33 21.30 7.94 14.39
N GLN A 34 21.62 7.92 15.69
CA GLN A 34 22.98 8.09 16.22
C GLN A 34 23.78 6.78 16.29
N GLY A 35 23.20 5.63 15.92
CA GLY A 35 23.89 4.34 15.90
C GLY A 35 24.35 3.83 17.28
N LYS A 36 23.71 4.31 18.37
CA LYS A 36 24.01 3.87 19.75
C LYS A 36 23.45 2.49 20.07
N VAL A 37 22.46 2.03 19.31
CA VAL A 37 21.95 0.65 19.36
C VAL A 37 22.60 -0.15 18.22
N ARG A 38 23.46 -1.11 18.58
CA ARG A 38 24.10 -2.03 17.62
C ARG A 38 23.41 -3.38 17.68
N VAL A 39 22.68 -3.72 16.62
CA VAL A 39 22.22 -5.10 16.37
C VAL A 39 23.46 -5.96 16.05
N LYS A 40 23.58 -7.13 16.68
CA LYS A 40 24.68 -8.07 16.41
C LYS A 40 24.61 -8.54 14.95
N LYS A 41 25.62 -8.22 14.16
CA LYS A 41 25.80 -8.79 12.81
C LYS A 41 26.07 -10.29 12.93
N GLN A 42 25.22 -11.10 12.32
CA GLN A 42 25.54 -12.48 11.98
C GLN A 42 26.40 -12.46 10.70
N ASP A 43 27.58 -13.04 10.80
CA ASP A 43 28.58 -13.10 9.74
C ASP A 43 28.22 -14.27 8.81
N ASN A 44 27.61 -13.99 7.65
CA ASN A 44 27.38 -15.00 6.62
C ASN A 44 28.33 -14.77 5.43
N GLY A 45 29.19 -15.76 5.23
CA GLY A 45 30.31 -15.73 4.30
C GLY A 45 29.92 -15.64 2.82
N LYS A 46 30.76 -14.88 2.10
CA LYS A 46 31.08 -14.96 0.66
C LYS A 46 30.11 -15.78 -0.22
N GLN A 47 29.19 -15.11 -0.91
CA GLN A 47 28.66 -15.59 -2.18
C GLN A 47 28.97 -14.59 -3.29
N LYS A 48 29.76 -15.05 -4.25
CA LYS A 48 30.28 -14.30 -5.40
C LYS A 48 29.14 -13.84 -6.32
N SER A 49 29.26 -12.61 -6.80
CA SER A 49 28.45 -12.02 -7.86
C SER A 49 28.45 -12.88 -9.13
N ARG A 50 27.25 -13.26 -9.58
CA ARG A 50 27.00 -13.67 -10.97
C ARG A 50 26.13 -12.60 -11.61
N LYS A 51 26.76 -11.74 -12.42
CA LYS A 51 26.09 -10.89 -13.38
C LYS A 51 25.37 -11.80 -14.38
N VAL A 52 24.04 -11.87 -14.32
CA VAL A 52 23.23 -12.44 -15.39
C VAL A 52 22.77 -11.26 -16.25
N TRP A 53 23.30 -11.20 -17.47
CA TRP A 53 22.81 -10.30 -18.50
C TRP A 53 21.51 -10.90 -19.02
N VAL A 54 20.37 -10.32 -18.68
CA VAL A 54 19.09 -10.63 -19.33
C VAL A 54 19.03 -9.77 -20.60
N ALA A 55 19.26 -10.41 -21.75
CA ALA A 55 19.05 -9.78 -23.04
C ALA A 55 17.53 -9.67 -23.28
N ALA A 56 17.01 -8.45 -23.27
CA ALA A 56 15.60 -8.17 -23.61
C ALA A 56 15.36 -8.53 -25.08
N ALA A 57 14.55 -9.56 -25.33
CA ALA A 57 14.08 -9.91 -26.66
C ALA A 57 12.81 -9.09 -26.96
N VAL A 58 12.91 -8.12 -27.87
CA VAL A 58 11.78 -7.34 -28.36
C VAL A 58 10.97 -8.21 -29.34
N ALA A 59 9.77 -8.61 -28.94
CA ALA A 59 8.80 -9.23 -29.85
C ALA A 59 7.86 -8.15 -30.39
N VAL A 60 8.08 -7.73 -31.64
CA VAL A 60 7.15 -6.85 -32.37
C VAL A 60 6.00 -7.71 -32.87
N ILE A 61 4.83 -7.61 -32.26
CA ILE A 61 3.60 -8.20 -32.81
C ILE A 61 2.90 -7.10 -33.64
N ALA A 62 3.06 -7.20 -34.95
CA ALA A 62 2.25 -6.46 -35.90
C ALA A 62 0.88 -7.16 -36.03
N VAL A 63 -0.19 -6.58 -35.48
CA VAL A 63 -1.57 -7.00 -35.79
C VAL A 63 -2.14 -6.05 -36.85
N SER A 64 -2.33 -6.60 -38.04
CA SER A 64 -2.96 -5.93 -39.18
C SER A 64 -4.48 -6.15 -39.21
N GLY A 65 -5.24 -5.05 -39.30
CA GLY A 65 -6.62 -4.96 -39.81
C GLY A 65 -7.73 -5.22 -38.76
N SER A 66 -8.78 -4.40 -38.61
CA SER A 66 -9.40 -3.46 -39.54
C SER A 66 -10.26 -2.39 -38.82
N GLY A 67 -9.98 -1.12 -39.11
CA GLY A 67 -10.97 -0.04 -39.27
C GLY A 67 -11.67 0.50 -38.02
N LEU A 68 -11.13 1.58 -37.45
CA LEU A 68 -11.76 2.91 -37.34
C LEU A 68 -10.72 3.91 -36.79
N TYR A 69 -10.41 4.92 -37.61
CA TYR A 69 -9.66 6.17 -37.38
C TYR A 69 -8.29 6.13 -36.67
N ALA A 70 -7.29 6.49 -37.47
CA ALA A 70 -5.89 6.61 -37.11
C ALA A 70 -5.58 7.87 -36.28
N ASN A 71 -4.80 7.70 -35.21
CA ASN A 71 -3.62 8.54 -34.99
C ASN A 71 -2.44 7.63 -34.63
N PRO A 72 -1.49 7.40 -35.55
CA PRO A 72 -0.27 6.69 -35.26
C PRO A 72 0.68 7.66 -34.57
N VAL A 73 0.43 8.00 -33.30
CA VAL A 73 1.46 8.65 -32.51
C VAL A 73 2.45 7.57 -32.14
N LEU A 74 3.47 7.50 -32.98
CA LEU A 74 4.84 7.23 -32.58
C LEU A 74 4.95 6.45 -31.27
N ALA A 75 5.14 5.13 -31.39
CA ALA A 75 6.03 4.40 -30.49
C ALA A 75 7.41 5.07 -30.55
N LYS A 76 7.53 6.23 -29.91
CA LYS A 76 8.72 7.06 -29.83
C LYS A 76 9.52 6.48 -28.68
N ASN A 77 10.03 5.26 -28.85
CA ASN A 77 10.93 4.58 -27.92
C ASN A 77 10.69 5.03 -26.47
N ILE A 78 9.56 4.63 -25.85
CA ILE A 78 9.54 4.68 -24.38
C ILE A 78 10.71 3.77 -23.99
N PRO A 79 11.79 4.32 -23.41
CA PRO A 79 12.85 3.45 -22.92
C PRO A 79 12.13 2.49 -22.00
N VAL A 80 12.25 1.18 -22.25
CA VAL A 80 11.77 0.09 -21.38
C VAL A 80 11.76 0.64 -19.97
N ILE A 81 10.57 1.00 -19.48
CA ILE A 81 10.44 1.84 -18.29
C ILE A 81 11.23 1.09 -17.22
N GLY A 82 12.41 1.64 -16.91
CA GLY A 82 13.40 0.91 -16.11
C GLY A 82 12.72 0.52 -14.82
N ASN A 83 12.89 -0.75 -14.44
CA ASN A 83 12.29 -1.41 -13.26
C ASN A 83 11.59 -0.40 -12.32
N VAL A 84 10.26 -0.22 -12.46
CA VAL A 84 9.49 0.79 -11.71
C VAL A 84 9.73 0.62 -10.21
N PHE A 85 9.87 -0.63 -9.75
CA PHE A 85 10.26 -0.94 -8.37
C PHE A 85 11.63 -0.38 -7.99
N ALA A 86 12.62 -0.41 -8.87
CA ALA A 86 13.93 0.21 -8.60
C ALA A 86 13.80 1.73 -8.43
N LYS A 87 13.00 2.40 -9.27
CA LYS A 87 12.75 3.85 -9.17
C LYS A 87 12.07 4.21 -7.86
N MET A 88 11.02 3.47 -7.48
CA MET A 88 10.33 3.67 -6.20
C MET A 88 11.25 3.41 -5.01
N GLN A 89 12.09 2.36 -5.08
CA GLN A 89 13.07 2.08 -4.04
C GLN A 89 14.16 3.17 -3.93
N GLU A 90 14.58 3.77 -5.03
CA GLU A 90 15.49 4.91 -5.04
C GLU A 90 14.88 6.16 -4.42
N ASN A 91 13.61 6.48 -4.74
CA ASN A 91 12.88 7.58 -4.12
C ASN A 91 12.73 7.37 -2.61
N ARG A 92 12.29 6.17 -2.22
CA ARG A 92 12.15 5.79 -0.81
C ARG A 92 13.46 5.83 -0.03
N ALA A 93 14.59 5.49 -0.67
CA ALA A 93 15.90 5.58 -0.03
C ALA A 93 16.34 7.03 0.28
N LYS A 94 15.74 8.03 -0.38
CA LYS A 94 15.99 9.46 -0.13
C LYS A 94 15.06 10.01 0.94
N ASP A 95 13.89 9.40 1.14
CA ASP A 95 12.97 9.79 2.20
C ASP A 95 13.51 9.36 3.57
N LEU A 96 13.73 10.35 4.43
CA LEU A 96 14.24 10.16 5.79
C LEU A 96 13.20 9.54 6.73
N TYR A 97 11.92 9.56 6.33
CA TYR A 97 10.77 9.08 7.09
C TYR A 97 10.20 7.77 6.54
N ALA A 98 10.60 7.36 5.33
CA ALA A 98 10.18 6.09 4.78
C ALA A 98 10.63 4.94 5.69
N GLY A 99 9.66 4.15 6.16
CA GLY A 99 9.91 2.93 6.92
C GLY A 99 10.89 2.00 6.18
N LYS A 100 11.66 1.20 6.91
CA LYS A 100 12.74 0.37 6.34
C LYS A 100 12.27 -0.91 5.65
N ASP A 101 10.96 -1.17 5.58
CA ASP A 101 10.41 -2.38 4.98
C ASP A 101 10.60 -2.39 3.45
N LYS A 102 11.80 -2.78 3.02
CA LYS A 102 12.16 -3.09 1.63
C LYS A 102 11.65 -4.45 1.20
N THR A 103 11.32 -5.31 2.15
CA THR A 103 10.93 -6.70 1.93
C THR A 103 9.59 -6.79 1.22
N ALA A 104 8.59 -5.99 1.61
CA ALA A 104 7.29 -5.98 0.93
C ALA A 104 7.40 -5.64 -0.57
N TYR A 105 8.16 -4.59 -0.94
CA TYR A 105 8.34 -4.20 -2.34
C TYR A 105 9.04 -5.29 -3.16
N GLY A 106 10.10 -5.88 -2.63
CA GLY A 106 10.80 -6.97 -3.30
C GLY A 106 9.91 -8.20 -3.48
N MET A 107 9.08 -8.53 -2.48
CA MET A 107 8.12 -9.62 -2.59
C MET A 107 7.02 -9.31 -3.61
N ILE A 108 6.54 -8.08 -3.71
CA ILE A 108 5.56 -7.69 -4.75
C ILE A 108 6.21 -7.76 -6.13
N GLU A 109 7.43 -7.23 -6.28
CA GLU A 109 8.20 -7.28 -7.53
C GLU A 109 8.41 -8.74 -8.01
N ASP A 110 8.87 -9.62 -7.11
CA ASP A 110 9.17 -11.03 -7.41
C ASP A 110 7.93 -11.84 -7.84
N ASN A 111 6.72 -11.37 -7.51
CA ASN A 111 5.46 -12.02 -7.86
C ASN A 111 4.66 -11.31 -8.94
N SER A 112 5.02 -10.06 -9.28
CA SER A 112 4.33 -9.31 -10.31
C SER A 112 4.51 -9.94 -11.68
N VAL A 113 3.44 -9.90 -12.46
CA VAL A 113 3.45 -10.27 -13.87
C VAL A 113 3.41 -9.01 -14.72
N ASN A 114 4.14 -9.04 -15.83
CA ASN A 114 4.17 -7.91 -16.75
C ASN A 114 2.83 -7.78 -17.48
N VAL A 115 2.27 -6.58 -17.46
CA VAL A 115 1.02 -6.22 -18.13
C VAL A 115 1.35 -5.77 -19.55
N GLN A 116 0.97 -6.55 -20.57
CA GLN A 116 1.29 -6.28 -21.99
C GLN A 116 0.07 -6.14 -22.90
N ASN A 117 -1.10 -5.81 -22.36
CA ASN A 117 -2.29 -5.60 -23.18
C ASN A 117 -2.38 -4.14 -23.68
N PRO A 118 -2.99 -3.89 -24.87
CA PRO A 118 -3.11 -2.54 -25.43
C PRO A 118 -3.85 -1.52 -24.56
N GLY A 119 -4.68 -1.98 -23.62
CA GLY A 119 -5.41 -1.11 -22.67
C GLY A 119 -4.56 -0.62 -21.50
N ALA A 120 -3.34 -1.13 -21.33
CA ALA A 120 -2.48 -0.77 -20.21
C ALA A 120 -1.79 0.60 -20.38
N GLU A 121 -2.05 1.31 -21.47
CA GLU A 121 -1.51 2.64 -21.74
C GLU A 121 -2.62 3.59 -22.19
N ALA A 122 -2.59 4.83 -21.69
CA ALA A 122 -3.46 5.90 -22.12
C ALA A 122 -2.66 7.19 -22.29
N GLU A 123 -2.90 7.93 -23.37
CA GLU A 123 -2.31 9.23 -23.64
C GLU A 123 -3.40 10.24 -23.99
N ASP A 124 -3.40 11.36 -23.26
CA ASP A 124 -4.22 12.52 -23.58
C ASP A 124 -3.55 13.79 -23.04
N ASN A 125 -3.80 14.93 -23.68
CA ASN A 125 -3.30 16.25 -23.31
C ASN A 125 -1.81 16.30 -22.87
N GLY A 126 -0.94 15.58 -23.59
CA GLY A 126 0.51 15.58 -23.34
C GLY A 126 0.93 14.80 -22.08
N VAL A 127 0.07 13.93 -21.54
CA VAL A 127 0.38 13.01 -20.45
C VAL A 127 0.12 11.57 -20.92
N THR A 128 1.15 10.75 -20.91
CA THR A 128 1.05 9.30 -21.15
C THR A 128 1.16 8.58 -19.81
N VAL A 129 0.22 7.70 -19.51
CA VAL A 129 0.18 6.87 -18.32
C VAL A 129 0.19 5.40 -18.73
N THR A 130 0.98 4.58 -18.06
CA THR A 130 1.19 3.17 -18.36
C THR A 130 1.13 2.35 -17.08
N VAL A 131 0.42 1.22 -17.10
CA VAL A 131 0.52 0.14 -16.11
C VAL A 131 1.50 -0.90 -16.64
N SER A 132 2.58 -1.17 -15.91
CA SER A 132 3.64 -2.09 -16.40
C SER A 132 3.57 -3.48 -15.79
N ASP A 133 3.21 -3.60 -14.52
CA ASP A 133 3.26 -4.84 -13.77
C ASP A 133 2.07 -4.89 -12.80
N ALA A 134 1.54 -6.08 -12.56
CA ALA A 134 0.44 -6.30 -11.63
C ALA A 134 0.61 -7.59 -10.83
N TYR A 135 0.14 -7.59 -9.59
CA TYR A 135 0.15 -8.74 -8.70
C TYR A 135 -1.12 -8.78 -7.86
N CYS A 136 -1.72 -9.95 -7.63
CA CYS A 136 -2.84 -10.09 -6.73
C CYS A 136 -2.68 -11.36 -5.88
N ASP A 137 -2.58 -11.22 -4.55
CA ASP A 137 -2.45 -12.34 -3.62
C ASP A 137 -3.80 -12.85 -3.06
N GLY A 138 -4.89 -12.25 -3.54
CA GLY A 138 -6.27 -12.52 -3.11
C GLY A 138 -6.74 -11.67 -1.93
N TYR A 139 -5.83 -11.03 -1.18
CA TYR A 139 -6.12 -10.03 -0.15
C TYR A 139 -5.87 -8.62 -0.66
N GLU A 140 -4.77 -8.46 -1.40
CA GLU A 140 -4.31 -7.22 -2.00
C GLU A 140 -4.09 -7.40 -3.49
N MET A 141 -4.28 -6.30 -4.21
CA MET A 141 -3.86 -6.16 -5.59
C MET A 141 -2.94 -4.95 -5.68
N TYR A 142 -1.85 -5.14 -6.41
CA TYR A 142 -0.83 -4.14 -6.67
C TYR A 142 -0.68 -3.95 -8.17
N CYS A 143 -0.44 -2.72 -8.59
CA CYS A 143 0.00 -2.43 -9.95
C CYS A 143 1.03 -1.31 -9.96
N THR A 144 2.04 -1.42 -10.82
CA THR A 144 2.98 -0.32 -11.04
C THR A 144 2.40 0.62 -12.09
N MET A 145 2.33 1.90 -11.75
CA MET A 145 1.90 2.93 -12.69
C MET A 145 3.02 3.92 -12.94
N THR A 146 3.25 4.24 -14.21
CA THR A 146 4.20 5.27 -14.63
C THR A 146 3.47 6.33 -15.44
N ALA A 147 3.83 7.59 -15.25
CA ALA A 147 3.38 8.69 -16.08
C ALA A 147 4.57 9.51 -16.60
N VAL A 148 4.47 9.97 -17.84
CA VAL A 148 5.38 10.93 -18.45
C VAL A 148 4.57 12.07 -19.06
N THR A 149 5.14 13.27 -19.08
CA THR A 149 4.46 14.44 -19.66
C THR A 149 5.42 15.34 -20.41
N ASP A 150 4.95 15.91 -21.51
CA ASP A 150 5.64 16.96 -22.26
C ASP A 150 5.33 18.38 -21.72
N ASN A 151 4.40 18.51 -20.78
CA ASN A 151 4.08 19.78 -20.14
C ASN A 151 5.24 20.21 -19.21
N GLU A 152 5.98 21.23 -19.63
CA GLU A 152 7.17 21.70 -18.91
C GLU A 152 6.88 22.16 -17.47
N GLN A 153 5.68 22.70 -17.18
CA GLN A 153 5.33 23.20 -15.85
C GLN A 153 4.96 22.07 -14.89
N ILE A 154 4.16 21.11 -15.35
CA ILE A 154 3.82 19.91 -14.57
C ILE A 154 5.04 19.03 -14.39
N ASN A 155 5.90 18.90 -15.41
CA ASN A 155 7.13 18.16 -15.28
C ASN A 155 8.08 18.80 -14.24
N GLN A 156 7.91 20.04 -13.81
CA GLN A 156 8.72 20.59 -12.70
C GLN A 156 8.24 20.17 -11.32
N LYS A 157 7.08 19.50 -11.22
CA LYS A 157 6.44 19.11 -9.96
C LYS A 157 7.02 17.83 -9.39
N LYS A 158 6.89 17.67 -8.07
CA LYS A 158 7.34 16.45 -7.38
C LYS A 158 6.34 15.31 -7.53
N TYR A 159 5.04 15.62 -7.58
CA TYR A 159 4.00 14.59 -7.67
C TYR A 159 2.99 14.86 -8.78
N LEU A 160 2.40 13.77 -9.29
CA LEU A 160 1.14 13.80 -10.03
C LEU A 160 0.04 13.16 -9.20
N SER A 161 -1.09 13.85 -9.11
CA SER A 161 -2.31 13.37 -8.46
C SER A 161 -3.47 13.39 -9.44
N PHE A 162 -4.35 12.41 -9.35
CA PHE A 162 -5.55 12.27 -10.19
C PHE A 162 -6.85 12.56 -9.42
N GLU A 163 -6.71 13.10 -8.20
CA GLU A 163 -7.76 13.32 -7.21
C GLU A 163 -9.08 13.85 -7.79
N ASN A 164 -10.17 13.62 -7.07
CA ASN A 164 -11.56 14.00 -7.41
C ASN A 164 -12.11 13.44 -8.74
N SER A 165 -11.25 13.13 -9.72
CA SER A 165 -11.61 12.59 -11.04
C SER A 165 -11.31 11.11 -11.20
N LEU A 166 -10.39 10.56 -10.38
CA LEU A 166 -10.03 9.15 -10.41
C LEU A 166 -11.23 8.26 -10.06
N ARG A 167 -11.43 7.25 -10.89
CA ARG A 167 -12.41 6.17 -10.75
C ARG A 167 -11.68 4.88 -11.08
N VAL A 168 -11.68 3.96 -10.13
CA VAL A 168 -11.13 2.61 -10.33
C VAL A 168 -12.26 1.61 -10.14
N GLN A 169 -12.35 0.66 -11.06
CA GLN A 169 -13.28 -0.46 -10.96
C GLN A 169 -12.52 -1.77 -11.06
N VAL A 170 -12.94 -2.74 -10.26
CA VAL A 170 -12.49 -4.13 -10.35
C VAL A 170 -13.70 -4.98 -10.68
N ASP A 171 -13.66 -5.70 -11.80
CA ASP A 171 -14.77 -6.51 -12.31
C ASP A 171 -16.09 -5.72 -12.46
N GLY A 172 -15.98 -4.46 -12.90
CA GLY A 172 -17.11 -3.52 -13.03
C GLY A 172 -17.64 -2.97 -11.70
N GLU A 173 -16.89 -3.14 -10.62
CA GLU A 173 -17.24 -2.64 -9.30
C GLU A 173 -16.30 -1.51 -8.86
N GLU A 174 -16.84 -0.32 -8.64
CA GLU A 174 -16.06 0.83 -8.15
C GLU A 174 -15.46 0.56 -6.76
N CYS A 175 -14.16 0.81 -6.62
CA CYS A 175 -13.41 0.58 -5.39
C CYS A 175 -12.48 1.74 -5.05
N GLY A 176 -12.03 1.79 -3.80
CA GLY A 176 -10.96 2.70 -3.39
C GLY A 176 -9.63 2.33 -4.06
N VAL A 177 -8.77 3.32 -4.23
CA VAL A 177 -7.36 3.15 -4.60
C VAL A 177 -6.57 4.29 -3.97
N GLU A 178 -5.36 4.00 -3.52
CA GLU A 178 -4.37 5.03 -3.18
C GLU A 178 -3.40 5.17 -4.36
N LEU A 179 -3.36 6.35 -4.97
CA LEU A 179 -2.61 6.58 -6.21
C LEU A 179 -2.17 8.05 -6.35
N THR A 180 -0.93 8.33 -5.99
CA THR A 180 -0.26 9.63 -6.20
C THR A 180 1.17 9.35 -6.64
N LEU A 181 1.53 9.71 -7.87
CA LEU A 181 2.83 9.33 -8.43
C LEU A 181 3.90 10.30 -8.03
N GLU A 182 5.04 9.78 -7.58
CA GLU A 182 6.23 10.57 -7.27
C GLU A 182 7.20 10.61 -8.45
N LYS A 183 7.81 11.77 -8.66
CA LYS A 183 8.82 11.96 -9.70
C LYS A 183 10.10 11.17 -9.40
N ALA A 184 10.55 10.39 -10.36
CA ALA A 184 11.85 9.69 -10.38
C ALA A 184 12.95 10.57 -11.00
N GLU A 185 14.22 10.16 -10.83
CA GLU A 185 15.38 10.92 -11.33
C GLU A 185 15.39 11.12 -12.85
N ASP A 186 14.84 10.18 -13.61
CA ASP A 186 14.79 10.23 -15.07
C ASP A 186 13.68 11.15 -15.61
N GLY A 187 12.89 11.75 -14.72
CA GLY A 187 11.80 12.65 -15.08
C GLY A 187 10.42 11.99 -15.18
N SER A 188 10.34 10.66 -15.16
CA SER A 188 9.06 9.94 -15.08
C SER A 188 8.45 10.07 -13.68
N PHE A 189 7.14 9.91 -13.58
CA PHE A 189 6.42 9.80 -12.31
C PHE A 189 6.02 8.35 -12.10
N VAL A 190 6.22 7.79 -10.91
CA VAL A 190 6.01 6.37 -10.63
C VAL A 190 5.25 6.16 -9.33
N GLU A 191 4.45 5.10 -9.26
CA GLU A 191 3.74 4.68 -8.04
C GLU A 191 3.45 3.18 -8.04
N LEU A 192 3.26 2.63 -6.83
CA LEU A 192 2.67 1.32 -6.62
C LEU A 192 1.22 1.51 -6.21
N GLY A 193 0.32 1.41 -7.18
CA GLY A 193 -1.12 1.40 -6.91
C GLY A 193 -1.48 0.19 -6.06
N HIS A 194 -2.39 0.40 -5.11
CA HIS A 194 -2.81 -0.60 -4.13
C HIS A 194 -4.33 -0.63 -4.01
N ILE A 195 -4.92 -1.84 -4.07
CA ILE A 195 -6.35 -2.10 -3.89
C ILE A 195 -6.52 -3.23 -2.90
N ASN A 196 -7.27 -2.98 -1.82
CA ASN A 196 -7.61 -4.01 -0.84
C ASN A 196 -8.93 -4.71 -1.16
N ALA A 197 -8.96 -6.04 -1.00
CA ALA A 197 -10.16 -6.84 -1.22
C ALA A 197 -11.35 -6.36 -0.38
N ASP A 198 -11.13 -5.89 0.85
CA ASP A 198 -12.18 -5.39 1.75
C ASP A 198 -12.86 -4.11 1.23
N TRP A 199 -12.25 -3.40 0.27
CA TRP A 199 -12.86 -2.25 -0.41
C TRP A 199 -13.88 -2.66 -1.48
N LEU A 200 -13.89 -3.94 -1.86
CA LEU A 200 -14.91 -4.52 -2.74
C LEU A 200 -16.12 -4.97 -1.91
N LYS A 201 -17.33 -4.80 -2.44
CA LYS A 201 -18.61 -5.28 -1.89
C LYS A 201 -18.57 -6.77 -1.61
N LYS A 202 -17.95 -7.56 -2.50
CA LYS A 202 -17.80 -9.01 -2.32
C LYS A 202 -16.66 -9.38 -1.37
N LYS A 203 -15.84 -8.42 -0.95
CA LYS A 203 -14.66 -8.59 -0.08
C LYS A 203 -13.66 -9.64 -0.58
N LYS A 204 -13.54 -9.80 -1.91
CA LYS A 204 -12.67 -10.78 -2.56
C LYS A 204 -12.44 -10.42 -4.03
N PHE A 205 -11.29 -10.81 -4.55
CA PHE A 205 -10.99 -10.81 -5.97
C PHE A 205 -11.50 -12.07 -6.68
N SER A 206 -11.73 -11.95 -7.98
CA SER A 206 -12.03 -13.08 -8.87
C SER A 206 -10.79 -13.95 -9.07
N ASP A 207 -10.88 -15.06 -9.82
CA ASP A 207 -9.67 -15.84 -10.16
C ASP A 207 -8.80 -15.11 -11.17
N GLN A 208 -9.45 -14.38 -12.08
CA GLN A 208 -8.88 -13.32 -12.89
C GLN A 208 -9.77 -12.11 -12.72
N SER A 209 -9.19 -10.96 -12.42
CA SER A 209 -9.91 -9.69 -12.30
C SER A 209 -9.53 -8.74 -13.42
N THR A 210 -10.52 -8.03 -13.95
CA THR A 210 -10.33 -6.89 -14.85
C THR A 210 -10.34 -5.60 -14.04
N VAL A 211 -9.36 -4.73 -14.29
CA VAL A 211 -9.21 -3.45 -13.61
C VAL A 211 -9.32 -2.32 -14.62
N ASP A 212 -10.29 -1.44 -14.39
CA ASP A 212 -10.50 -0.21 -15.16
C ASP A 212 -10.03 0.98 -14.34
N VAL A 213 -9.16 1.81 -14.90
CA VAL A 213 -8.68 3.05 -14.28
C VAL A 213 -9.03 4.22 -15.20
N GLN A 214 -9.87 5.13 -14.70
CA GLN A 214 -10.34 6.28 -15.45
C GLN A 214 -10.14 7.55 -14.64
N PHE A 215 -9.68 8.61 -15.31
CA PHE A 215 -9.57 9.94 -14.70
C PHE A 215 -9.64 11.00 -15.79
N THR A 216 -10.03 12.21 -15.40
CA THR A 216 -10.21 13.33 -16.34
C THR A 216 -9.37 14.55 -15.98
N LYS A 217 -8.60 14.47 -14.89
CA LYS A 217 -7.73 15.55 -14.43
C LYS A 217 -6.41 15.01 -13.89
N VAL A 218 -5.33 15.70 -14.23
CA VAL A 218 -3.98 15.47 -13.70
C VAL A 218 -3.53 16.75 -13.01
N TYR A 219 -3.15 16.64 -11.74
CA TYR A 219 -2.70 17.74 -10.90
C TYR A 219 -1.21 17.58 -10.61
N GLY A 220 -0.42 18.59 -10.96
CA GLY A 220 1.00 18.63 -10.59
C GLY A 220 1.18 19.28 -9.22
N ARG A 221 1.79 18.58 -8.25
CA ARG A 221 1.89 19.00 -6.85
C ARG A 221 3.33 19.06 -6.33
N GLU A 222 3.52 19.88 -5.30
CA GLU A 222 4.76 19.93 -4.51
C GLU A 222 4.59 19.18 -3.18
N GLU A 223 5.69 18.84 -2.53
CA GLU A 223 5.72 18.13 -1.24
C GLU A 223 5.03 18.87 -0.09
N ASN A 224 5.16 20.20 -0.06
CA ASN A 224 4.62 21.03 1.00
C ASN A 224 3.55 21.99 0.45
N GLU A 225 2.69 21.46 -0.41
CA GLU A 225 1.63 22.25 -1.03
C GLU A 225 0.61 22.73 0.04
N LEU A 226 0.28 24.02 0.01
CA LEU A 226 -0.70 24.60 0.93
C LEU A 226 -2.11 24.19 0.52
N SER A 227 -3.01 24.03 1.49
CA SER A 227 -4.45 23.77 1.22
C SER A 227 -5.14 24.89 0.41
N THR A 228 -4.51 26.07 0.32
CA THR A 228 -4.97 27.23 -0.45
C THR A 228 -4.43 27.27 -1.87
N THR A 229 -3.66 26.27 -2.29
CA THR A 229 -3.07 26.23 -3.63
C THR A 229 -4.15 26.18 -4.69
N LYS A 230 -4.02 27.05 -5.70
CA LYS A 230 -4.95 27.12 -6.83
C LYS A 230 -4.40 26.31 -7.99
N TYR A 231 -5.29 25.52 -8.60
CA TYR A 231 -4.99 24.78 -9.80
C TYR A 231 -5.51 25.53 -11.03
N GLU A 232 -4.60 25.77 -11.97
CA GLU A 232 -4.81 26.51 -13.21
C GLU A 232 -4.51 25.60 -14.40
N GLU A 233 -5.49 25.50 -15.32
CA GLU A 233 -5.39 24.69 -16.55
C GLU A 233 -4.16 25.07 -17.37
N GLY A 234 -3.41 24.06 -17.82
CA GLY A 234 -2.16 24.22 -18.58
C GLY A 234 -0.92 24.55 -17.73
N LYS A 235 -1.07 24.82 -16.43
CA LYS A 235 0.05 25.10 -15.50
C LYS A 235 0.32 23.96 -14.53
N ASN A 236 -0.57 23.75 -13.57
CA ASN A 236 -0.50 22.71 -12.55
C ASN A 236 -1.76 21.82 -12.54
N LEU A 237 -2.62 21.98 -13.55
CA LEU A 237 -3.75 21.13 -13.85
C LEU A 237 -3.81 20.92 -15.36
N LEU A 238 -4.06 19.68 -15.76
CA LEU A 238 -4.47 19.32 -17.11
C LEU A 238 -5.80 18.58 -17.04
N SER A 239 -6.73 18.97 -17.89
CA SER A 239 -7.97 18.26 -18.15
C SER A 239 -7.82 17.39 -19.39
N GLY A 240 -8.38 16.20 -19.38
CA GLY A 240 -8.27 15.22 -20.46
C GLY A 240 -9.16 14.01 -20.21
N GLU A 241 -8.97 12.95 -20.98
CA GLU A 241 -9.70 11.69 -20.80
C GLU A 241 -8.72 10.53 -20.90
N TRP A 242 -8.37 9.94 -19.76
CA TRP A 242 -7.50 8.77 -19.69
C TRP A 242 -8.31 7.56 -19.23
N SER A 243 -8.18 6.45 -19.96
CA SER A 243 -8.83 5.19 -19.64
C SER A 243 -7.84 4.06 -19.86
N LEU A 244 -7.45 3.39 -18.77
CA LEU A 244 -6.62 2.21 -18.78
C LEU A 244 -7.46 0.99 -18.40
N GLU A 245 -7.18 -0.15 -19.00
CA GLU A 245 -7.78 -1.44 -18.67
C GLU A 245 -6.67 -2.49 -18.65
N PHE A 246 -6.61 -3.31 -17.60
CA PHE A 246 -5.72 -4.46 -17.54
C PHE A 246 -6.36 -5.62 -16.80
N THR A 247 -5.75 -6.80 -16.89
CA THR A 247 -6.19 -7.99 -16.17
C THR A 247 -5.08 -8.51 -15.29
N VAL A 248 -5.46 -9.14 -14.18
CA VAL A 248 -4.52 -9.77 -13.25
C VAL A 248 -5.11 -11.07 -12.74
N ASP A 249 -4.32 -12.13 -12.80
CA ASP A 249 -4.66 -13.43 -12.23
C ASP A 249 -4.37 -13.40 -10.72
N LYS A 250 -5.29 -13.95 -9.93
CA LYS A 250 -5.11 -14.12 -8.49
C LYS A 250 -4.16 -15.28 -8.23
N ASP A 251 -3.05 -14.99 -7.56
CA ASP A 251 -2.06 -15.98 -7.14
C ASP A 251 -2.04 -16.12 -5.61
N THR A 252 -2.66 -17.18 -5.11
CA THR A 252 -2.65 -17.53 -3.68
C THR A 252 -1.59 -18.57 -3.33
N SER A 253 -0.68 -18.91 -4.25
CA SER A 253 0.28 -20.00 -4.08
C SER A 253 1.27 -19.78 -2.93
N LYS A 254 1.52 -18.52 -2.57
CA LYS A 254 2.37 -18.11 -1.44
C LYS A 254 1.57 -17.71 -0.20
N THR A 255 0.25 -17.81 -0.23
CA THR A 255 -0.61 -17.50 0.91
C THR A 255 -0.60 -18.65 1.90
N GLN A 256 -0.22 -18.36 3.14
CA GLN A 256 -0.22 -19.32 4.24
C GLN A 256 -1.32 -18.96 5.23
N THR A 257 -2.20 -19.91 5.52
CA THR A 257 -3.30 -19.71 6.47
C THR A 257 -3.11 -20.61 7.68
N TYR A 258 -3.17 -20.00 8.85
CA TYR A 258 -3.09 -20.65 10.15
C TYR A 258 -4.42 -20.42 10.88
N GLU A 259 -5.14 -21.50 11.15
CA GLU A 259 -6.28 -21.46 12.06
C GLU A 259 -5.72 -21.54 13.48
N VAL A 260 -5.91 -20.48 14.25
CA VAL A 260 -5.35 -20.31 15.60
C VAL A 260 -6.52 -20.40 16.58
N ASN A 261 -6.29 -20.95 17.77
CA ASN A 261 -7.29 -20.93 18.83
C ASN A 261 -6.62 -20.49 20.15
N ALA A 262 -5.96 -19.34 20.09
CA ALA A 262 -5.29 -18.73 21.24
C ALA A 262 -6.24 -17.70 21.86
N GLU A 263 -6.44 -17.82 23.17
CA GLU A 263 -7.40 -17.00 23.90
C GLU A 263 -6.80 -16.55 25.23
N ASP A 264 -7.06 -15.30 25.62
CA ASP A 264 -6.79 -14.78 26.95
C ASP A 264 -7.90 -13.79 27.34
N ASN A 265 -8.44 -13.94 28.55
CA ASN A 265 -9.52 -13.10 29.09
C ASN A 265 -10.72 -12.87 28.14
N GLY A 266 -11.08 -13.87 27.34
CA GLY A 266 -12.18 -13.79 26.37
C GLY A 266 -11.83 -13.07 25.06
N PHE A 267 -10.60 -12.57 24.93
CA PHE A 267 -10.06 -12.10 23.65
C PHE A 267 -9.43 -13.29 22.93
N LYS A 268 -9.68 -13.42 21.63
CA LYS A 268 -9.26 -14.61 20.89
C LYS A 268 -8.64 -14.27 19.55
N VAL A 269 -7.45 -14.82 19.28
CA VAL A 269 -6.88 -14.87 17.93
C VAL A 269 -7.34 -16.17 17.27
N SER A 270 -8.22 -16.04 16.28
CA SER A 270 -8.84 -17.16 15.58
C SER A 270 -8.09 -17.56 14.30
N LYS A 271 -7.41 -16.61 13.67
CA LYS A 271 -6.79 -16.83 12.37
C LYS A 271 -5.63 -15.88 12.12
N VAL A 272 -4.57 -16.40 11.53
CA VAL A 272 -3.47 -15.62 10.98
C VAL A 272 -3.26 -16.03 9.53
N VAL A 273 -3.11 -15.05 8.65
CA VAL A 273 -2.84 -15.27 7.23
C VAL A 273 -1.61 -14.49 6.83
N LYS A 274 -0.60 -15.19 6.32
CA LYS A 274 0.57 -14.55 5.72
C LYS A 274 0.39 -14.52 4.21
N VAL A 275 0.50 -13.35 3.63
CA VAL A 275 0.61 -13.14 2.19
C VAL A 275 1.97 -12.51 1.91
N PRO A 276 2.44 -12.46 0.64
CA PRO A 276 3.79 -11.98 0.35
C PRO A 276 4.10 -10.57 0.83
N ALA A 277 3.16 -9.63 0.81
CA ALA A 277 3.46 -8.25 1.21
C ALA A 277 2.97 -7.87 2.62
N SER A 278 2.25 -8.75 3.31
CA SER A 278 1.53 -8.41 4.54
C SER A 278 1.17 -9.63 5.37
N THR A 279 0.90 -9.40 6.64
CA THR A 279 0.29 -10.39 7.53
C THR A 279 -1.06 -9.88 8.02
N TYR A 280 -2.05 -10.77 8.06
CA TYR A 280 -3.37 -10.50 8.63
C TYR A 280 -3.62 -11.33 9.87
N LEU A 281 -4.29 -10.74 10.84
CA LEU A 281 -4.73 -11.41 12.06
C LEU A 281 -6.21 -11.11 12.31
N GLN A 282 -7.00 -12.14 12.65
CA GLN A 282 -8.37 -12.00 13.12
C GLN A 282 -8.40 -12.12 14.65
N LEU A 283 -8.88 -11.05 15.29
CA LEU A 283 -9.01 -10.92 16.73
C LEU A 283 -10.48 -10.72 17.09
N GLU A 284 -10.99 -11.58 17.97
CA GLU A 284 -12.29 -11.43 18.61
C GLU A 284 -12.11 -10.62 19.90
N VAL A 285 -12.86 -9.53 20.04
CA VAL A 285 -12.81 -8.62 21.19
C VAL A 285 -14.18 -8.56 21.87
N PRO A 286 -14.30 -8.79 23.19
CA PRO A 286 -15.58 -8.68 23.88
C PRO A 286 -16.20 -7.28 23.78
N GLU A 287 -17.52 -7.20 23.60
CA GLU A 287 -18.28 -5.94 23.42
C GLU A 287 -18.07 -4.95 24.58
N ALA A 288 -17.71 -5.46 25.77
CA ALA A 288 -17.38 -4.63 26.93
C ALA A 288 -16.17 -3.69 26.69
N TYR A 289 -15.36 -3.93 25.66
CA TYR A 289 -14.15 -3.18 25.35
C TYR A 289 -14.28 -2.40 24.03
N GLU A 290 -14.94 -1.23 24.07
CA GLU A 290 -15.22 -0.41 22.88
C GLU A 290 -14.01 0.34 22.31
N ASN A 291 -12.93 0.52 23.09
CA ASN A 291 -11.77 1.34 22.72
C ASN A 291 -10.46 0.64 23.08
N VAL A 292 -10.05 -0.28 22.21
CA VAL A 292 -8.81 -1.05 22.38
C VAL A 292 -7.73 -0.65 21.39
N GLN A 293 -6.48 -0.78 21.81
CA GLN A 293 -5.30 -0.72 20.95
C GLN A 293 -4.51 -2.02 21.05
N MET A 294 -3.89 -2.41 19.95
CA MET A 294 -3.14 -3.67 19.86
C MET A 294 -1.67 -3.36 19.64
N ILE A 295 -0.83 -3.93 20.51
CA ILE A 295 0.61 -3.98 20.31
C ILE A 295 0.92 -5.38 19.80
N ILE A 296 1.51 -5.47 18.61
CA ILE A 296 1.82 -6.72 17.94
C ILE A 296 3.34 -6.86 17.87
N THR A 297 3.87 -7.99 18.32
CA THR A 297 5.31 -8.28 18.23
C THR A 297 5.57 -9.68 17.66
N ASP A 298 6.76 -9.87 17.09
CA ASP A 298 7.27 -11.19 16.72
C ASP A 298 7.73 -11.99 17.97
N ALA A 299 8.21 -13.21 17.75
CA ALA A 299 8.70 -14.12 18.80
C ALA A 299 9.89 -13.56 19.61
N ASP A 300 10.66 -12.64 19.02
CA ASP A 300 11.81 -12.00 19.66
C ASP A 300 11.42 -10.70 20.40
N GLY A 301 10.14 -10.31 20.33
CA GLY A 301 9.61 -9.09 20.94
C GLY A 301 9.82 -7.83 20.11
N ASN A 302 10.21 -7.95 18.83
CA ASN A 302 10.26 -6.80 17.92
C ASN A 302 8.85 -6.39 17.53
N ALA A 303 8.55 -5.09 17.57
CA ALA A 303 7.25 -4.57 17.18
C ALA A 303 7.02 -4.76 15.67
N LEU A 304 5.83 -5.24 15.32
CA LEU A 304 5.38 -5.38 13.95
C LEU A 304 4.58 -4.14 13.53
N GLN A 305 5.01 -3.47 12.45
CA GLN A 305 4.36 -2.25 11.97
C GLN A 305 2.95 -2.54 11.46
N LYS A 306 1.94 -1.91 12.07
CA LYS A 306 0.54 -1.97 11.61
C LYS A 306 0.32 -1.04 10.42
N PHE A 307 -0.32 -1.56 9.37
CA PHE A 307 -0.72 -0.80 8.19
C PHE A 307 -2.18 -0.37 8.27
N GLY A 308 -3.05 -1.22 8.82
CA GLY A 308 -4.47 -0.95 8.86
C GLY A 308 -5.29 -2.06 9.50
N GLY A 309 -6.58 -2.03 9.23
CA GLY A 309 -7.52 -3.06 9.67
C GLY A 309 -8.97 -2.64 9.52
N SER A 310 -9.87 -3.58 9.75
CA SER A 310 -11.30 -3.37 9.77
C SER A 310 -11.92 -4.01 11.01
N SER A 311 -13.08 -3.52 11.42
CA SER A 311 -13.88 -4.09 12.50
C SER A 311 -15.32 -4.25 12.07
N THR A 312 -16.02 -5.21 12.66
CA THR A 312 -17.48 -5.36 12.51
C THR A 312 -18.21 -4.67 13.66
N ASP A 313 -19.52 -4.48 13.51
CA ASP A 313 -20.41 -4.33 14.66
C ASP A 313 -20.37 -5.62 15.51
N PRO A 314 -20.66 -5.55 16.82
CA PRO A 314 -20.57 -6.71 17.68
C PRO A 314 -21.69 -7.70 17.36
N GLU A 315 -21.33 -8.97 17.18
CA GLU A 315 -22.27 -10.08 17.01
C GLU A 315 -22.06 -11.08 18.14
N ASN A 316 -23.14 -11.48 18.81
CA ASN A 316 -23.07 -12.35 20.01
C ASN A 316 -22.15 -11.81 21.12
N GLY A 317 -22.07 -10.48 21.27
CA GLY A 317 -21.25 -9.82 22.29
C GLY A 317 -19.76 -9.74 21.95
N MET A 318 -19.37 -9.94 20.68
CA MET A 318 -17.98 -9.90 20.23
C MET A 318 -17.82 -9.02 18.98
N TYR A 319 -16.86 -8.11 19.01
CA TYR A 319 -16.32 -7.47 17.81
C TYR A 319 -15.35 -8.42 17.09
N GLN A 320 -15.38 -8.41 15.76
CA GLN A 320 -14.39 -9.07 14.93
C GLN A 320 -13.47 -8.01 14.33
N ILE A 321 -12.18 -8.04 14.69
CA ILE A 321 -11.17 -7.12 14.20
C ILE A 321 -10.22 -7.89 13.28
N LYS A 322 -10.13 -7.47 12.02
CA LYS A 322 -9.08 -7.91 11.08
C LYS A 322 -7.98 -6.86 11.08
N MET A 323 -6.78 -7.23 11.49
CA MET A 323 -5.60 -6.35 11.46
C MET A 323 -4.70 -6.69 10.29
N GLN A 324 -4.08 -5.68 9.70
CA GLN A 324 -3.03 -5.82 8.69
C GLN A 324 -1.75 -5.16 9.20
N PHE A 325 -0.64 -5.87 9.07
CA PHE A 325 0.69 -5.41 9.48
C PHE A 325 1.76 -5.99 8.56
N GLU A 326 3.00 -5.57 8.79
CA GLU A 326 4.14 -5.98 7.97
C GLU A 326 4.28 -7.50 7.85
N GLN A 327 4.84 -7.93 6.72
CA GLN A 327 5.14 -9.34 6.51
C GLN A 327 6.19 -9.79 7.53
N THR A 328 6.03 -11.01 8.06
CA THR A 328 6.99 -11.60 8.98
C THR A 328 7.13 -13.10 8.79
N ASP A 329 8.37 -13.59 8.87
CA ASP A 329 8.69 -15.02 8.81
C ASP A 329 8.61 -15.71 10.18
N THR A 330 8.27 -14.97 11.25
CA THR A 330 8.12 -15.51 12.61
C THR A 330 7.09 -16.65 12.69
N ASP A 331 7.34 -17.67 13.49
CA ASP A 331 6.39 -18.75 13.79
C ASP A 331 5.48 -18.42 14.99
N GLN A 332 5.69 -17.27 15.64
CA GLN A 332 4.86 -16.79 16.74
C GLN A 332 4.59 -15.29 16.63
N ILE A 333 3.34 -14.92 16.95
CA ILE A 333 2.90 -13.53 17.04
C ILE A 333 2.33 -13.32 18.44
N HIS A 334 2.83 -12.31 19.14
CA HIS A 334 2.28 -11.87 20.41
C HIS A 334 1.39 -10.66 20.19
N VAL A 335 0.21 -10.69 20.80
CA VAL A 335 -0.79 -9.62 20.74
C VAL A 335 -1.08 -9.18 22.17
N GLN A 336 -0.70 -7.95 22.51
CA GLN A 336 -1.16 -7.31 23.74
C GLN A 336 -2.33 -6.39 23.39
N VAL A 337 -3.44 -6.56 24.11
CA VAL A 337 -4.63 -5.72 23.96
C VAL A 337 -4.67 -4.73 25.11
N VAL A 338 -4.69 -3.45 24.78
CA VAL A 338 -4.69 -2.33 25.72
C VAL A 338 -6.06 -1.68 25.70
N ASP A 339 -6.72 -1.58 26.87
CA ASP A 339 -7.95 -0.81 27.01
C ASP A 339 -7.61 0.67 27.20
N MET A 340 -7.91 1.47 26.18
CA MET A 340 -7.60 2.89 26.18
C MET A 340 -8.53 3.71 27.07
N ASN A 341 -9.72 3.20 27.41
CA ASN A 341 -10.62 3.89 28.35
C ASN A 341 -10.11 3.81 29.79
N GLN A 342 -9.33 2.77 30.12
CA GLN A 342 -8.73 2.57 31.43
C GLN A 342 -7.24 2.94 31.48
N SER A 343 -6.63 3.25 30.34
CA SER A 343 -5.24 3.66 30.27
C SER A 343 -5.07 5.14 30.61
N THR A 344 -3.90 5.48 31.13
CA THR A 344 -3.49 6.86 31.41
C THR A 344 -2.19 7.17 30.66
N ASN A 345 -1.76 8.43 30.70
CA ASN A 345 -0.48 8.83 30.10
C ASN A 345 0.75 8.18 30.77
N GLU A 346 0.59 7.66 31.99
CA GLU A 346 1.67 7.07 32.78
C GLU A 346 1.62 5.53 32.79
N GLU A 347 0.45 4.94 32.62
CA GLU A 347 0.21 3.51 32.75
C GLU A 347 -0.77 3.01 31.70
N LEU A 348 -0.34 2.01 30.91
CA LEU A 348 -1.19 1.33 29.94
C LEU A 348 -1.91 0.15 30.59
N LYS A 349 -3.23 0.09 30.43
CA LYS A 349 -4.03 -1.02 30.95
C LYS A 349 -4.09 -2.16 29.94
N VAL A 350 -3.14 -3.09 30.03
CA VAL A 350 -3.19 -4.35 29.28
C VAL A 350 -4.30 -5.23 29.86
N VAL A 351 -5.22 -5.68 28.99
CA VAL A 351 -6.40 -6.49 29.34
C VAL A 351 -6.34 -7.91 28.79
N ALA A 352 -5.47 -8.17 27.81
CA ALA A 352 -5.15 -9.50 27.34
C ALA A 352 -3.73 -9.58 26.74
N GLU A 353 -3.09 -10.74 26.88
CA GLU A 353 -1.83 -11.09 26.23
C GLU A 353 -1.96 -12.45 25.54
N ILE A 354 -2.04 -12.44 24.21
CA ILE A 354 -2.32 -13.63 23.42
C ILE A 354 -1.07 -14.00 22.62
N THR A 355 -0.69 -15.28 22.66
CA THR A 355 0.38 -15.82 21.81
C THR A 355 -0.22 -16.74 20.77
N ALA A 356 -0.15 -16.33 19.51
CA ALA A 356 -0.56 -17.13 18.36
C ALA A 356 0.64 -17.89 17.79
N SER A 357 0.64 -19.22 17.93
CA SER A 357 1.64 -20.10 17.31
C SER A 357 1.19 -20.51 15.90
N LEU A 358 2.10 -20.40 14.92
CA LEU A 358 1.85 -20.57 13.49
C LEU A 358 2.46 -21.89 13.00
N ASN A 359 1.99 -23.01 13.56
CA ASN A 359 2.48 -24.37 13.28
C ASN A 359 1.65 -25.10 12.22
#